data_AF-A0A482UHN8-F1
#
_entry.id   AF-A0A482UHN8-F1
#
_cell.length_a   1.000
_cell.length_b   1.000
_cell.length_c   1.000
_cell.angle_alpha   90.00
_cell.angle_beta   90.00
_cell.angle_gamma   90.00
#
_symmetry.space_group_name_H-M   'P 1'
#
loop_
_entity.id
_entity.type
_entity.pdbx_description
1 polymer ?
#
loop_
_entity_poly.entity_id
_entity_poly.type
_entity_poly.pdbx_seq_one_letter_code
_entity_poly.pdbx_strand_id
1 'polypeptide(L)'
;MQYCGSDAIRSEVDVQQGDLLDPLLFTLVLQPLLVSVSSLKKKKPPLMTAYLDDVTIVASSPREAFLCQQLLQRQGAPRGQG
;
A
#
# COMPACT_ATOMS: atom_id res chain seq x y z
N MET A 1 -15.55 -23.64 -24.32
CA MET A 1 -16.46 -22.58 -23.84
C MET A 1 -16.43 -21.47 -24.86
N GLN A 2 -17.60 -21.05 -25.35
CA GLN A 2 -17.75 -20.03 -26.39
C GLN A 2 -18.17 -18.73 -25.69
N TYR A 3 -17.32 -17.70 -25.73
CA TYR A 3 -17.59 -16.39 -25.13
C TYR A 3 -18.73 -15.72 -25.89
N CYS A 4 -19.81 -15.36 -25.20
CA CYS A 4 -20.86 -14.51 -25.75
C CYS A 4 -20.52 -13.07 -25.35
N GLY A 5 -20.58 -12.10 -26.27
CA GLY A 5 -20.18 -10.71 -26.03
C GLY A 5 -20.97 -9.93 -24.97
N SER A 6 -21.79 -10.63 -24.18
CA SER A 6 -22.55 -10.14 -23.01
C SER A 6 -22.01 -10.71 -21.68
N ASP A 7 -20.98 -11.55 -21.71
CA ASP A 7 -20.32 -12.06 -20.50
C ASP A 7 -19.49 -10.95 -19.84
N ALA A 8 -19.87 -10.54 -18.63
CA ALA A 8 -19.13 -9.54 -17.86
C ALA A 8 -17.91 -10.16 -17.17
N ILE A 9 -16.71 -9.77 -17.60
CA ILE A 9 -15.46 -10.14 -16.92
C ILE A 9 -15.31 -9.20 -15.71
N ARG A 10 -15.34 -9.76 -14.50
CA ARG A 10 -15.17 -9.01 -13.24
C ARG A 10 -13.75 -9.18 -12.73
N SER A 11 -13.18 -8.11 -12.17
CA SER A 11 -11.95 -8.22 -11.38
C SER A 11 -12.32 -8.66 -9.97
N GLU A 12 -11.83 -9.81 -9.53
CA GLU A 12 -12.05 -10.32 -8.17
C GLU A 12 -10.99 -9.80 -7.19
N VAL A 13 -9.88 -9.27 -7.72
CA VAL A 13 -8.74 -8.73 -6.97
C VAL A 13 -8.46 -7.32 -7.48
N ASP A 14 -8.02 -6.44 -6.58
CA ASP A 14 -7.76 -5.02 -6.80
C ASP A 14 -9.01 -4.15 -7.09
N VAL A 15 -8.81 -2.84 -7.10
CA VAL A 15 -9.83 -1.83 -7.41
C VAL A 15 -9.81 -1.55 -8.91
N GLN A 16 -10.99 -1.54 -9.55
CA GLN A 16 -11.12 -1.30 -10.98
C GLN A 16 -11.00 0.19 -11.29
N GLN A 17 -9.88 0.60 -11.87
CA GLN A 17 -9.63 2.00 -12.24
C GLN A 17 -10.82 2.63 -12.98
N GLY A 18 -11.26 3.78 -12.47
CA GLY A 18 -12.34 4.57 -13.06
C GLY A 18 -13.58 4.63 -12.17
N ASP A 19 -13.60 3.92 -11.05
CA ASP A 19 -14.56 4.17 -9.99
C ASP A 19 -14.15 5.43 -9.21
N LEU A 20 -15.13 6.25 -8.86
CA LEU A 20 -14.94 7.46 -8.06
C LEU A 20 -14.37 7.14 -6.67
N LEU A 21 -14.57 5.93 -6.17
CA LEU A 21 -14.13 5.51 -4.84
C LEU A 21 -12.76 4.82 -4.81
N ASP A 22 -12.18 4.44 -5.97
CA ASP A 22 -10.89 3.74 -6.02
C ASP A 22 -9.79 4.44 -5.21
N PRO A 23 -9.60 5.77 -5.33
CA PRO A 23 -8.52 6.44 -4.61
C PRO A 23 -8.67 6.34 -3.09
N LEU A 24 -9.92 6.41 -2.60
CA LEU A 24 -10.23 6.30 -1.18
C LEU A 24 -9.99 4.88 -0.68
N LEU A 25 -10.48 3.87 -1.41
CA LEU A 25 -10.32 2.46 -1.07
C LEU A 25 -8.83 2.07 -1.02
N PHE A 26 -8.05 2.55 -2.00
CA PHE A 26 -6.60 2.37 -2.01
C PHE A 26 -5.95 2.97 -0.76
N THR A 27 -6.33 4.20 -0.41
CA THR A 27 -5.76 4.92 0.74
C THR A 27 -6.06 4.22 2.07
N LEU A 28 -7.26 3.62 2.21
CA LEU A 28 -7.62 2.84 3.40
C LEU A 28 -6.75 1.59 3.58
N VAL A 29 -6.37 0.92 2.48
CA VAL A 29 -5.47 -0.25 2.53
C VAL A 29 -4.03 0.17 2.84
N LEU A 30 -3.62 1.36 2.40
CA LEU A 30 -2.28 1.91 2.66
C LEU A 30 -2.10 2.34 4.13
N GLN A 31 -3.17 2.80 4.79
CA GLN A 31 -3.11 3.39 6.13
C GLN A 31 -2.46 2.48 7.20
N PRO A 32 -2.80 1.19 7.34
CA PRO A 32 -2.14 0.30 8.31
C PRO A 32 -0.62 0.22 8.13
N LEU A 33 -0.17 0.25 6.88
CA LEU A 33 1.24 0.16 6.53
C LEU A 33 1.98 1.45 6.93
N LEU A 34 1.40 2.62 6.69
CA LEU A 34 1.93 3.90 7.19
C LEU A 34 1.95 3.98 8.72
N VAL A 35 0.88 3.51 9.38
CA VAL A 35 0.80 3.45 10.85
C VAL A 35 1.91 2.57 11.41
N SER A 36 2.23 1.44 10.78
CA SER A 36 3.28 0.54 11.22
C SER A 36 4.67 1.20 11.23
N VAL A 37 4.96 2.03 10.23
CA VAL A 37 6.23 2.78 10.15
C VAL A 37 6.26 3.88 11.21
N SER A 38 5.14 4.59 11.42
CA SER A 38 5.04 5.61 12.47
C SER A 38 5.19 5.05 13.89
N SER A 39 4.82 3.77 14.08
CA SER A 39 4.86 3.08 15.38
C SER A 39 6.24 2.54 15.75
N LEU A 40 7.26 2.77 14.91
CA LEU A 40 8.65 2.46 15.26
C LEU A 40 9.00 3.20 16.56
N LYS A 41 9.34 2.43 17.62
CA LYS A 41 9.65 2.95 18.96
C LYS A 41 10.86 3.89 18.93
N LYS A 42 10.62 5.17 18.62
CA LYS A 42 11.63 6.22 18.55
C LYS A 42 11.14 7.48 19.25
N LYS A 43 12.10 8.28 19.74
CA LYS A 43 11.84 9.57 20.37
C LYS A 43 11.14 10.56 19.41
N LYS A 44 11.33 10.41 18.10
CA LYS A 44 10.63 11.14 17.04
C LYS A 44 10.34 10.16 15.89
N PRO A 45 9.07 10.05 15.43
CA PRO A 45 8.76 9.26 14.25
C PRO A 45 9.34 9.92 12.98
N PRO A 46 9.65 9.14 11.93
CA PRO A 46 10.07 9.70 10.65
C PRO A 46 8.94 10.55 10.05
N LEU A 47 9.30 11.62 9.34
CA LEU A 47 8.33 12.40 8.57
C LEU A 47 7.97 11.58 7.33
N MET A 48 6.67 11.42 7.06
CA MET A 48 6.17 10.63 5.94
C MET A 48 5.07 11.38 5.21
N THR A 49 5.08 11.26 3.90
CA THR A 49 3.97 11.67 3.03
C THR A 49 3.66 10.53 2.07
N ALA A 50 2.39 10.30 1.81
CA ALA A 50 1.91 9.25 0.93
C ALA A 50 0.83 9.80 0.02
N TYR A 51 0.88 9.43 -1.25
CA TYR A 51 -0.11 9.77 -2.26
C TYR A 51 -0.28 8.58 -3.19
N LEU A 52 -1.40 7.88 -3.08
CA LEU A 52 -1.63 6.61 -3.78
C LEU A 52 -0.44 5.66 -3.57
N ASP A 53 0.12 5.09 -4.62
CA ASP A 53 1.23 4.14 -4.59
C ASP A 53 2.59 4.78 -4.23
N ASP A 54 2.69 6.11 -4.24
CA ASP A 54 3.90 6.82 -3.87
C ASP A 54 3.99 7.10 -2.36
N VAL A 55 5.04 6.58 -1.72
CA VAL A 55 5.36 6.85 -0.31
C VAL A 55 6.76 7.45 -0.20
N THR A 56 6.85 8.65 0.37
CA THR A 56 8.11 9.33 0.68
C THR A 56 8.35 9.33 2.18
N ILE A 57 9.54 8.88 2.59
CA ILE A 57 9.98 8.84 4.00
C ILE A 57 11.23 9.69 4.16
N VAL A 58 11.17 10.66 5.07
CA VAL A 58 12.32 11.45 5.51
C VAL A 58 12.80 10.91 6.85
N ALA A 59 13.99 10.32 6.82
CA ALA A 59 14.66 9.73 7.98
C ALA A 59 15.81 10.61 8.48
N SER A 60 16.11 10.55 9.77
CA SER A 60 17.24 11.27 10.37
C SER A 60 18.59 10.60 10.08
N SER A 61 18.61 9.38 9.54
CA SER A 61 19.82 8.66 9.19
C SER A 61 19.59 7.62 8.09
N PRO A 62 20.62 7.23 7.32
CA PRO A 62 20.51 6.17 6.30
C PRO A 62 20.05 4.83 6.89
N ARG A 63 20.50 4.49 8.10
CA ARG A 63 20.08 3.26 8.80
C ARG A 63 18.58 3.25 9.10
N GLU A 64 18.02 4.40 9.45
CA GLU A 64 16.58 4.53 9.67
C GLU A 64 15.79 4.41 8.37
N ALA A 65 16.25 5.05 7.29
CA ALA A 65 15.62 4.90 5.98
C ALA A 65 15.59 3.42 5.56
N PHE A 66 16.70 2.71 5.72
CA PHE A 66 16.80 1.29 5.40
C PHE A 66 15.83 0.43 6.23
N LEU A 67 15.70 0.69 7.54
CA LEU A 67 14.74 -0.03 8.40
C LEU A 67 13.28 0.22 7.98
N CYS A 68 12.94 1.46 7.62
CA CYS A 68 11.60 1.78 7.13
C CYS A 68 11.33 1.05 5.81
N GLN A 69 12.28 1.07 4.87
CA GLN A 69 12.17 0.35 3.60
C GLN A 69 11.97 -1.16 3.80
N GLN A 70 12.72 -1.78 4.71
CA GLN A 70 12.59 -3.21 5.03
C GLN A 70 11.20 -3.55 5.63
N LEU A 71 10.63 -2.68 6.46
CA LEU A 71 9.29 -2.87 7.01
C LEU A 71 8.21 -2.79 5.92
N LEU A 72 8.32 -1.80 5.04
CA LEU A 72 7.41 -1.65 3.90
C LEU A 72 7.45 -2.87 2.97
N GLN A 73 8.66 -3.34 2.62
CA GLN A 73 8.84 -4.51 1.76
C GLN A 73 8.26 -5.79 2.35
N ARG A 74 8.34 -5.97 3.68
CA ARG A 74 7.78 -7.14 4.37
C ARG A 74 6.26 -7.16 4.40
N GLN A 75 5.63 -5.99 4.36
CA GLN A 75 4.18 -5.87 4.37
C GLN A 75 3.58 -5.85 2.96
N GLY A 76 4.34 -5.42 1.95
CA GLY A 76 3.96 -5.46 0.54
C GLY A 76 4.09 -6.84 -0.14
N ALA A 77 4.60 -7.86 0.55
CA ALA A 77 4.63 -9.22 0.01
C ALA A 77 3.20 -9.80 0.00
N PRO A 78 2.66 -10.23 -1.16
CA PRO A 78 1.32 -10.78 -1.23
C PRO A 78 1.26 -12.02 -0.35
N ARG A 79 0.40 -12.00 0.67
CA ARG A 79 -0.07 -13.21 1.34
C ARG A 79 -1.12 -13.88 0.44
N GLY A 80 -0.66 -14.36 -0.72
CA GLY A 80 -1.42 -15.22 -1.62
C GLY A 80 -1.00 -16.68 -1.42
N GLN A 81 -1.61 -17.34 -0.43
CA GLN A 81 -1.76 -18.80 -0.41
C GLN A 81 -3.23 -19.08 -0.12
N GLY A 82 -3.90 -19.76 -1.05
CA GLY A 82 -5.29 -20.20 -0.92
C GLY A 82 -6.03 -20.07 -2.23
#